data_AF-A0A7Y6PZL7-F1
#
_entry.id   AF-A0A7Y6PZL7-F1
#
_cell.length_a   1.000
_cell.length_b   1.000
_cell.length_c   1.000
_cell.angle_alpha   90.00
_cell.angle_beta   90.00
_cell.angle_gamma   90.00
#
_symmetry.space_group_name_H-M   'P 1'
#
loop_
_entity.id
_entity.type
_entity.pdbx_description
1 polymer ?
#
loop_
_entity_poly.entity_id
_entity_poly.type
_entity_poly.pdbx_seq_one_letter_code
_entity_poly.pdbx_strand_id
1 'polypeptide(L)'
;MKRCALVVAMMSVVAPAAYAQPEGLTKEFQAGIDAYRLGKYDEARAHLEKARDLDPKLPGPYRFLAAVAKAQGKWDDCITNARKALEANPRSAEAPDTRKVHDECRASAGRVPYREELGDGAAVAVTTNVAGATVKINGLTYGGTPLAPRPITAGSLEVEIEKQGWKPAKLTVNALAGIVTDVAVDLEADPTVQGKVD
;
A
#
# COMPACT_ATOMS: atom_id res chain seq x y z
N MET A 1 -35.92 54.44 29.00
CA MET A 1 -34.97 53.43 29.50
C MET A 1 -35.18 52.14 28.71
N LYS A 2 -34.35 51.88 27.68
CA LYS A 2 -34.42 50.68 26.84
C LYS A 2 -33.62 49.56 27.51
N ARG A 3 -34.27 48.43 27.81
CA ARG A 3 -33.60 47.23 28.35
C ARG A 3 -32.81 46.56 27.22
N CYS A 4 -31.49 46.50 27.38
CA CYS A 4 -30.61 45.67 26.55
C CYS A 4 -30.85 44.20 26.91
N ALA A 5 -31.32 43.41 25.95
CA ALA A 5 -31.31 41.96 26.05
C ALA A 5 -29.94 41.46 25.59
N LEU A 6 -29.19 40.86 26.52
CA LEU A 6 -27.91 40.21 26.26
C LEU A 6 -28.21 38.87 25.57
N VAL A 7 -27.86 38.74 24.30
CA VAL A 7 -27.92 37.46 23.58
C VAL A 7 -26.64 36.68 23.94
N VAL A 8 -26.78 35.71 24.84
CA VAL A 8 -25.71 34.74 25.11
C VAL A 8 -25.72 33.73 23.98
N ALA A 9 -24.80 33.88 23.02
CA ALA A 9 -24.54 32.87 22.02
C ALA A 9 -23.88 31.65 22.69
N MET A 10 -24.65 30.58 22.90
CA MET A 10 -24.08 29.29 23.26
C MET A 10 -23.30 28.75 22.05
N MET A 11 -21.97 28.90 22.08
CA MET A 11 -21.10 28.10 21.23
C MET A 11 -21.18 26.65 21.72
N SER A 12 -21.91 25.81 20.98
CA SER A 12 -21.89 24.37 21.17
C SER A 12 -20.52 23.84 20.76
N VAL A 13 -19.70 23.50 21.76
CA VAL A 13 -18.53 22.65 21.55
C VAL A 13 -19.04 21.28 21.16
N VAL A 14 -18.99 20.94 19.87
CA VAL A 14 -19.23 19.57 19.41
C VAL A 14 -18.00 18.77 19.82
N ALA A 15 -18.09 18.04 20.93
CA ALA A 15 -17.11 17.02 21.26
C ALA A 15 -17.05 16.01 20.10
N PRO A 16 -15.85 15.61 19.62
CA PRO A 16 -15.78 14.56 18.62
C PRO A 16 -16.47 13.32 19.19
N ALA A 17 -17.49 12.83 18.50
CA ALA A 17 -18.18 11.61 18.88
C ALA A 17 -17.11 10.52 19.06
N ALA A 18 -17.01 9.97 20.27
CA ALA A 18 -16.17 8.81 20.52
C ALA A 18 -16.55 7.75 19.47
N TYR A 19 -15.59 7.33 18.65
CA TYR A 19 -15.84 6.37 17.57
C TYR A 19 -16.19 5.04 18.22
N ALA A 20 -17.49 4.78 18.39
CA ALA A 20 -17.97 3.50 18.89
C ALA A 20 -17.45 2.42 17.94
N GLN A 21 -16.65 1.50 18.48
CA GLN A 21 -16.09 0.42 17.69
C GLN A 21 -17.24 -0.43 17.11
N PRO A 22 -17.18 -0.81 15.83
CA PRO A 22 -18.17 -1.73 15.25
C PRO A 22 -18.34 -2.96 16.13
N GLU A 23 -19.60 -3.38 16.32
CA GLU A 23 -19.90 -4.57 17.11
C GLU A 23 -19.14 -5.79 16.55
N GLY A 24 -18.53 -6.56 17.43
CA GLY A 24 -17.78 -7.76 17.05
C GLY A 24 -16.35 -7.51 16.55
N LEU A 25 -15.91 -6.26 16.29
CA LEU A 25 -14.57 -5.98 15.79
C LEU A 25 -13.48 -6.54 16.72
N THR A 26 -13.53 -6.22 18.01
CA THR A 26 -12.58 -6.72 19.00
C THR A 26 -12.59 -8.24 19.08
N LYS A 27 -13.76 -8.87 18.95
CA LYS A 27 -13.93 -10.32 19.02
C LYS A 27 -13.29 -11.01 17.81
N GLU A 28 -13.64 -10.57 16.61
CA GLU A 28 -13.09 -11.12 15.36
C GLU A 28 -11.59 -10.87 15.29
N PHE A 29 -11.12 -9.68 15.68
CA PHE A 29 -9.70 -9.38 15.67
C PHE A 29 -8.92 -10.27 16.65
N GLN A 30 -9.41 -10.41 17.90
CA GLN A 30 -8.77 -11.25 18.91
C GLN A 30 -8.75 -12.73 18.51
N ALA A 31 -9.86 -13.25 17.98
CA ALA A 31 -9.92 -14.62 17.45
C ALA A 31 -8.90 -14.85 16.33
N GLY A 32 -8.74 -13.88 15.43
CA GLY A 32 -7.74 -13.91 14.37
C GLY A 32 -6.29 -13.95 14.90
N ILE A 33 -5.99 -13.14 15.91
CA ILE A 33 -4.68 -13.13 16.57
C ILE A 33 -4.39 -14.47 17.26
N ASP A 34 -5.37 -15.01 17.98
CA ASP A 34 -5.19 -16.26 18.73
C ASP A 34 -5.04 -17.46 17.79
N ALA A 35 -5.84 -17.53 16.72
CA ALA A 35 -5.67 -18.54 15.68
C ALA A 35 -4.29 -18.43 15.00
N TYR A 36 -3.78 -17.22 14.73
CA TYR A 36 -2.44 -17.02 14.18
C TYR A 36 -1.35 -17.55 15.12
N ARG A 37 -1.44 -17.24 16.43
CA ARG A 37 -0.50 -17.74 17.46
C ARG A 37 -0.52 -19.26 17.58
N LEU A 38 -1.66 -19.88 17.33
CA LEU A 38 -1.83 -21.33 17.30
C LEU A 38 -1.39 -21.97 15.97
N GLY A 39 -0.91 -21.19 14.99
CA GLY A 39 -0.53 -21.69 13.67
C GLY A 39 -1.70 -22.08 12.77
N LYS A 40 -2.94 -21.76 13.16
CA LYS A 40 -4.16 -22.05 12.40
C LYS A 40 -4.42 -20.95 11.38
N TYR A 41 -3.57 -20.90 10.34
CA TYR A 41 -3.51 -19.76 9.43
C TYR A 41 -4.79 -19.48 8.64
N ASP A 42 -5.54 -20.51 8.24
CA ASP A 42 -6.79 -20.31 7.50
C ASP A 42 -7.91 -19.78 8.41
N GLU A 43 -7.99 -20.27 9.65
CA GLU A 43 -8.91 -19.75 10.67
C GLU A 43 -8.56 -18.30 11.03
N ALA A 44 -7.26 -18.02 11.20
CA ALA A 44 -6.76 -16.66 11.44
C ALA A 44 -7.17 -15.71 10.32
N ARG A 45 -6.94 -16.08 9.07
CA ARG A 45 -7.33 -15.30 7.90
C ARG A 45 -8.82 -14.96 7.92
N ALA A 46 -9.69 -15.95 8.11
CA ALA A 46 -11.13 -15.75 8.08
C ALA A 46 -11.61 -14.72 9.14
N HIS A 47 -11.08 -14.79 10.35
CA HIS A 47 -11.38 -13.83 11.42
C HIS A 47 -10.80 -12.44 11.15
N LEU A 48 -9.57 -12.37 10.65
CA LEU A 48 -8.92 -11.09 10.33
C LEU A 48 -9.57 -10.38 9.14
N GLU A 49 -10.06 -11.11 8.14
CA GLU A 49 -10.82 -10.55 7.01
C GLU A 49 -12.13 -9.94 7.49
N LYS A 50 -12.86 -10.61 8.40
CA LYS A 50 -14.04 -10.01 9.03
C LYS A 50 -13.70 -8.75 9.84
N ALA A 51 -12.63 -8.78 10.62
CA ALA A 51 -12.18 -7.61 11.38
C ALA A 51 -11.81 -6.42 10.47
N ARG A 52 -11.12 -6.71 9.34
CA ARG A 52 -10.84 -5.74 8.28
C ARG A 52 -12.12 -5.18 7.67
N ASP A 53 -13.11 -6.02 7.41
CA ASP A 53 -14.36 -5.57 6.78
C ASP A 53 -15.20 -4.71 7.74
N LEU A 54 -15.11 -4.96 9.05
CA LEU A 54 -15.73 -4.16 10.10
C LEU A 54 -15.05 -2.79 10.27
N ASP A 55 -13.72 -2.73 10.26
CA ASP A 55 -12.96 -1.47 10.23
C ASP A 55 -11.82 -1.53 9.19
N PRO A 56 -12.09 -1.06 7.95
CA PRO A 56 -11.10 -1.06 6.88
C PRO A 56 -9.92 -0.12 7.10
N LYS A 57 -9.97 0.74 8.13
CA LYS A 57 -8.90 1.69 8.49
C LYS A 57 -8.07 1.22 9.68
N LEU A 58 -8.45 0.13 10.34
CA LEU A 58 -7.66 -0.45 11.42
C LEU A 58 -6.42 -1.14 10.84
N PRO A 59 -5.19 -0.72 11.18
CA PRO A 59 -3.96 -1.33 10.64
C PRO A 59 -3.73 -2.76 11.14
N GLY A 60 -4.25 -3.10 12.32
CA GLY A 60 -4.03 -4.39 12.99
C GLY A 60 -4.40 -5.61 12.14
N PRO A 61 -5.64 -5.72 11.64
CA PRO A 61 -6.05 -6.82 10.77
C PRO A 61 -5.14 -7.02 9.56
N TYR A 62 -4.79 -5.95 8.83
CA TYR A 62 -3.87 -6.03 7.70
C TYR A 62 -2.48 -6.52 8.11
N ARG A 63 -1.93 -6.05 9.24
CA ARG A 63 -0.63 -6.50 9.73
C ARG A 63 -0.61 -8.00 10.01
N PHE A 64 -1.67 -8.53 10.64
CA PHE A 64 -1.77 -9.97 10.89
C PHE A 64 -2.08 -10.77 9.62
N LEU A 65 -2.87 -10.24 8.67
CA LEU A 65 -3.06 -10.87 7.36
C LEU A 65 -1.74 -10.98 6.59
N ALA A 66 -0.88 -9.96 6.68
CA ALA A 66 0.47 -10.02 6.10
C ALA A 66 1.32 -11.12 6.75
N ALA A 67 1.28 -11.24 8.08
CA ALA A 67 1.99 -12.28 8.81
C ALA A 67 1.48 -13.69 8.49
N VAL A 68 0.16 -13.87 8.38
CA VAL A 68 -0.49 -15.11 7.92
C VAL A 68 -0.04 -15.45 6.50
N ALA A 69 -0.12 -14.49 5.57
CA ALA A 69 0.28 -14.68 4.18
C ALA A 69 1.77 -15.04 4.07
N LYS A 70 2.64 -14.39 4.85
CA LYS A 70 4.06 -14.70 4.96
C LYS A 70 4.28 -16.14 5.43
N ALA A 71 3.59 -16.58 6.49
CA ALA A 71 3.71 -17.94 7.00
C ALA A 71 3.23 -19.01 5.99
N GLN A 72 2.27 -18.65 5.13
CA GLN A 72 1.75 -19.50 4.06
C GLN A 72 2.57 -19.43 2.75
N GLY A 73 3.62 -18.62 2.68
CA GLY A 73 4.40 -18.40 1.45
C GLY A 73 3.65 -17.63 0.35
N LYS A 74 2.54 -16.97 0.70
CA LYS A 74 1.74 -16.16 -0.22
C LYS A 74 2.33 -14.74 -0.29
N TRP A 75 3.46 -14.61 -0.97
CA TRP A 75 4.30 -13.40 -0.88
C TRP A 75 3.61 -12.13 -1.39
N ASP A 76 2.88 -12.18 -2.50
CA ASP A 76 2.18 -11.00 -3.04
C ASP A 76 1.05 -10.51 -2.12
N ASP A 77 0.33 -11.45 -1.50
CA ASP A 77 -0.69 -11.16 -0.50
C ASP A 77 -0.06 -10.57 0.79
N CYS A 78 1.12 -11.06 1.18
CA CYS A 78 1.89 -10.46 2.28
C CYS A 78 2.29 -9.01 1.98
N ILE A 79 2.87 -8.75 0.80
CA ILE A 79 3.28 -7.41 0.37
C ILE A 79 2.08 -6.46 0.39
N THR A 80 0.95 -6.91 -0.18
CA THR A 80 -0.28 -6.11 -0.27
C THR A 80 -0.82 -5.74 1.12
N ASN A 81 -0.93 -6.70 2.03
CA ASN A 81 -1.46 -6.45 3.37
C ASN A 81 -0.50 -5.64 4.24
N ALA A 82 0.82 -5.87 4.16
CA ALA A 82 1.80 -5.07 4.89
C ALA A 82 1.77 -3.61 4.43
N ARG A 83 1.67 -3.40 3.11
CA ARG A 83 1.49 -2.08 2.51
C ARG A 83 0.20 -1.42 3.00
N LYS A 84 -0.93 -2.13 3.06
CA LYS A 84 -2.22 -1.61 3.59
C LYS A 84 -2.15 -1.21 5.06
N ALA A 85 -1.47 -2.00 5.90
CA ALA A 85 -1.26 -1.65 7.30
C ALA A 85 -0.48 -0.32 7.45
N LEU A 86 0.55 -0.12 6.60
CA LEU A 86 1.33 1.12 6.57
C LEU A 86 0.54 2.31 6.00
N GLU A 87 -0.36 2.10 5.03
CA GLU A 87 -1.28 3.16 4.57
C GLU A 87 -2.20 3.62 5.70
N ALA A 88 -2.76 2.66 6.46
CA ALA A 88 -3.73 2.93 7.51
C ALA A 88 -3.10 3.71 8.68
N ASN A 89 -1.89 3.35 9.10
CA ASN A 89 -1.17 4.11 10.12
C ASN A 89 0.37 4.03 9.92
N PRO A 90 0.95 4.97 9.15
CA PRO A 90 2.38 4.97 8.84
C PRO A 90 3.28 5.35 10.02
N ARG A 91 2.71 5.83 11.13
CA ARG A 91 3.41 6.26 12.35
C ARG A 91 3.06 5.39 13.56
N SER A 92 2.47 4.21 13.34
CA SER A 92 2.22 3.24 14.40
C SER A 92 3.52 2.70 14.99
N ALA A 93 3.47 2.22 16.24
CA ALA A 93 4.62 1.58 16.88
C ALA A 93 5.07 0.32 16.13
N GLU A 94 4.15 -0.33 15.42
CA GLU A 94 4.38 -1.52 14.62
C GLU A 94 4.85 -1.21 13.18
N ALA A 95 4.92 0.06 12.78
CA ALA A 95 5.31 0.44 11.42
C ALA A 95 6.73 -0.07 11.04
N PRO A 96 7.77 0.03 11.89
CA PRO A 96 9.10 -0.50 11.55
C PRO A 96 9.09 -2.00 11.25
N ASP A 97 8.42 -2.80 12.09
CA ASP A 97 8.30 -4.25 11.89
C ASP A 97 7.48 -4.57 10.64
N THR A 98 6.44 -3.78 10.35
CA THR A 98 5.61 -3.96 9.17
C THR A 98 6.38 -3.66 7.88
N ARG A 99 7.27 -2.64 7.87
CA ARG A 99 8.18 -2.36 6.75
C ARG A 99 9.16 -3.52 6.53
N LYS A 100 9.71 -4.07 7.61
CA LYS A 100 10.58 -5.25 7.53
C LYS A 100 9.87 -6.46 6.94
N VAL A 101 8.65 -6.76 7.40
CA VAL A 101 7.81 -7.84 6.83
C VAL A 101 7.55 -7.61 5.35
N HIS A 102 7.22 -6.39 4.96
CA HIS A 102 7.02 -6.03 3.56
C HIS A 102 8.26 -6.33 2.70
N ASP A 103 9.44 -5.89 3.12
CA ASP A 103 10.68 -6.07 2.37
C ASP A 103 11.12 -7.54 2.31
N GLU A 104 10.96 -8.30 3.39
CA GLU A 104 11.19 -9.74 3.42
C GLU A 104 10.27 -10.49 2.45
N CYS A 105 8.98 -10.13 2.41
CA CYS A 105 8.04 -10.71 1.47
C CYS A 105 8.35 -10.32 0.02
N ARG A 106 8.79 -9.07 -0.24
CA ARG A 106 9.30 -8.68 -1.58
C ARG A 106 10.48 -9.53 -2.02
N ALA A 107 11.48 -9.70 -1.15
CA ALA A 107 12.65 -10.52 -1.44
C ALA A 107 12.25 -12.00 -1.68
N SER A 108 11.34 -12.54 -0.86
CA SER A 108 10.83 -13.91 -0.99
C SER A 108 10.00 -14.13 -2.26
N ALA A 109 9.35 -13.08 -2.76
CA ALA A 109 8.69 -13.06 -4.07
C ALA A 109 9.68 -12.97 -5.27
N GLY A 110 10.99 -12.96 -5.01
CA GLY A 110 12.02 -12.82 -6.06
C GLY A 110 12.17 -11.38 -6.59
N ARG A 111 11.58 -10.39 -5.92
CA ARG A 111 11.74 -8.98 -6.31
C ARG A 111 13.11 -8.48 -5.87
N VAL A 112 13.69 -7.57 -6.66
CA VAL A 112 15.00 -6.99 -6.36
C VAL A 112 14.93 -6.23 -5.02
N PRO A 113 15.79 -6.57 -4.04
CA PRO A 113 15.80 -5.89 -2.75
C PRO A 113 16.40 -4.49 -2.89
N TYR A 114 15.89 -3.56 -2.09
CA TYR A 114 16.56 -2.29 -1.83
C TYR A 114 17.48 -2.48 -0.62
N ARG A 115 18.74 -2.05 -0.72
CA ARG A 115 19.79 -2.37 0.28
C ARG A 115 20.13 -1.22 1.22
N GLU A 116 19.54 -0.05 1.02
CA GLU A 116 19.80 1.14 1.82
C GLU A 116 18.60 1.43 2.73
N GLU A 117 18.81 2.27 3.74
CA GLU A 117 17.71 2.73 4.58
C GLU A 117 16.92 3.82 3.86
N LEU A 118 15.60 3.66 3.78
CA LEU A 118 14.73 4.65 3.14
C LEU A 118 14.37 5.82 4.06
N GLY A 119 14.39 5.63 5.39
CA GLY A 119 13.97 6.65 6.34
C GLY A 119 12.57 7.19 6.01
N ASP A 120 12.48 8.51 5.83
CA ASP A 120 11.26 9.20 5.39
C ASP A 120 11.06 9.22 3.86
N GLY A 121 12.05 8.75 3.10
CA GLY A 121 11.96 8.54 1.67
C GLY A 121 11.23 7.25 1.30
N ALA A 122 11.05 7.03 0.00
CA ALA A 122 10.48 5.82 -0.56
C ALA A 122 11.38 5.31 -1.70
N ALA A 123 11.07 4.15 -2.25
CA ALA A 123 11.62 3.73 -3.53
C ALA A 123 10.54 3.22 -4.46
N VAL A 124 10.81 3.24 -5.77
CA VAL A 124 9.94 2.66 -6.79
C VAL A 124 10.72 1.66 -7.63
N ALA A 125 10.13 0.49 -7.82
CA ALA A 125 10.56 -0.48 -8.83
C ALA A 125 9.46 -0.61 -9.89
N VAL A 126 9.86 -0.76 -11.16
CA VAL A 126 8.90 -0.83 -12.27
C VAL A 126 9.19 -2.05 -13.14
N THR A 127 8.16 -2.84 -13.39
CA THR A 127 8.23 -4.04 -14.23
C THR A 127 7.11 -4.02 -15.26
N THR A 128 7.39 -4.59 -16.43
CA THR A 128 6.43 -4.74 -17.51
C THR A 128 6.66 -6.05 -18.25
N ASN A 129 5.69 -6.47 -19.06
CA ASN A 129 5.83 -7.55 -20.04
C ASN A 129 6.82 -7.24 -21.19
N VAL A 130 7.32 -6.00 -21.31
CA VAL A 130 8.20 -5.54 -22.41
C VAL A 130 9.49 -4.96 -21.87
N ALA A 131 10.62 -5.59 -22.17
CA ALA A 131 11.94 -5.10 -21.74
C ALA A 131 12.34 -3.79 -22.42
N GLY A 132 13.04 -2.95 -21.67
CA GLY A 132 13.57 -1.67 -22.14
C GLY A 132 12.49 -0.66 -22.52
N ALA A 133 11.32 -0.71 -21.89
CA ALA A 133 10.35 0.38 -21.92
C ALA A 133 10.86 1.52 -21.04
N THR A 134 10.83 2.75 -21.55
CA THR A 134 11.30 3.94 -20.84
C THR A 134 10.35 4.25 -19.70
N VAL A 135 10.87 4.36 -18.48
CA VAL A 135 10.13 4.74 -17.28
C VAL A 135 10.41 6.21 -16.97
N LYS A 136 9.34 7.00 -16.90
CA LYS A 136 9.37 8.36 -16.37
C LYS A 136 8.56 8.43 -15.09
N ILE A 137 9.05 9.19 -14.12
CA ILE A 137 8.34 9.46 -12.87
C ILE A 137 8.32 10.97 -12.66
N ASN A 138 7.12 11.54 -12.56
CA ASN A 138 6.87 12.99 -12.51
C ASN A 138 7.60 13.73 -13.66
N GLY A 139 7.54 13.17 -14.87
CA GLY A 139 8.17 13.70 -16.09
C GLY A 139 9.69 13.49 -16.22
N LEU A 140 10.38 13.01 -15.17
CA LEU A 140 11.82 12.73 -15.21
C LEU A 140 12.08 11.29 -15.63
N THR A 141 13.09 11.04 -16.48
CA THR A 141 13.43 9.68 -16.95
C THR A 141 14.31 8.95 -15.93
N TYR A 142 13.91 7.75 -15.51
CA TYR A 142 14.62 6.92 -14.51
C TYR A 142 15.34 5.71 -15.11
N GLY A 143 15.04 5.34 -16.36
CA GLY A 143 15.69 4.24 -17.07
C GLY A 143 14.70 3.35 -17.84
N GLY A 144 15.08 2.10 -18.05
CA GLY A 144 14.28 1.09 -18.76
C GLY A 144 13.74 -0.01 -17.85
N THR A 145 12.70 -0.71 -18.28
CA THR A 145 12.16 -1.90 -17.59
C THR A 145 13.02 -3.17 -17.83
N PRO A 146 13.20 -4.05 -16.83
CA PRO A 146 12.81 -3.85 -15.43
C PRO A 146 13.67 -2.77 -14.76
N LEU A 147 13.02 -1.82 -14.11
CA LEU A 147 13.66 -0.79 -13.31
C LEU A 147 13.81 -1.33 -11.88
N ALA A 148 15.05 -1.59 -11.47
CA ALA A 148 15.38 -1.90 -10.08
C ALA A 148 14.94 -0.75 -9.14
N PRO A 149 14.67 -1.03 -7.85
CA PRO A 149 14.23 0.00 -6.89
C PRO A 149 15.10 1.26 -6.94
N ARG A 150 14.49 2.41 -7.23
CA ARG A 150 15.13 3.73 -7.23
C ARG A 150 14.58 4.59 -6.09
N PRO A 151 15.43 5.30 -5.33
CA PRO A 151 14.96 6.19 -4.28
C PRO A 151 14.15 7.33 -4.87
N ILE A 152 13.11 7.73 -4.14
CA ILE A 152 12.21 8.84 -4.51
C ILE A 152 11.60 9.46 -3.25
N THR A 153 11.08 10.68 -3.39
CA THR A 153 10.27 11.30 -2.35
C THR A 153 8.95 10.54 -2.20
N ALA A 154 8.58 10.19 -0.97
CA ALA A 154 7.29 9.58 -0.69
C ALA A 154 6.12 10.52 -1.07
N GLY A 155 5.00 9.95 -1.49
CA GLY A 155 3.81 10.68 -1.92
C GLY A 155 3.24 10.18 -3.24
N SER A 156 2.38 11.01 -3.85
CA SER A 156 1.74 10.70 -5.12
C SER A 156 2.75 10.88 -6.28
N LEU A 157 2.95 9.82 -7.05
CA LEU A 157 3.84 9.77 -8.20
C LEU A 157 3.02 9.56 -9.47
N GLU A 158 3.32 10.34 -10.50
CA GLU A 158 2.87 10.07 -11.86
C GLU A 158 3.91 9.21 -12.56
N VAL A 159 3.56 7.96 -12.87
CA VAL A 159 4.43 7.02 -13.58
C VAL A 159 3.96 6.93 -15.03
N GLU A 160 4.88 7.18 -15.95
CA GLU A 160 4.66 7.02 -17.38
C GLU A 160 5.63 5.97 -17.93
N ILE A 161 5.12 5.07 -18.76
CA ILE A 161 5.91 4.00 -19.36
C ILE A 161 5.67 4.01 -20.87
N GLU A 162 6.76 4.14 -21.62
CA GLU A 162 6.72 4.32 -23.08
C GLU A 162 7.63 3.31 -23.78
N LYS A 163 7.14 2.76 -24.90
CA LYS A 163 7.93 1.93 -25.81
C LYS A 163 7.39 2.09 -27.23
N GLN A 164 8.28 2.27 -28.21
CA GLN A 164 7.87 2.33 -29.62
C GLN A 164 7.11 1.07 -30.03
N GLY A 165 5.95 1.25 -30.67
CA GLY A 165 5.07 0.15 -31.09
C GLY A 165 4.11 -0.35 -30.01
N TRP A 166 4.07 0.30 -28.85
CA TRP A 166 3.18 -0.01 -27.72
C TRP A 166 2.41 1.25 -27.31
N LYS A 167 1.18 1.07 -26.83
CA LYS A 167 0.42 2.17 -26.23
C LYS A 167 1.13 2.63 -24.95
N PRO A 168 1.33 3.93 -24.75
CA PRO A 168 1.93 4.42 -23.51
C PRO A 168 1.01 4.14 -22.32
N ALA A 169 1.59 3.73 -21.20
CA ALA A 169 0.87 3.59 -19.94
C ALA A 169 1.15 4.78 -19.04
N LYS A 170 0.11 5.32 -18.42
CA LYS A 170 0.20 6.43 -17.46
C LYS A 170 -0.68 6.14 -16.26
N LEU A 171 -0.12 6.21 -15.06
CA LEU A 171 -0.83 5.90 -13.82
C LEU A 171 -0.30 6.71 -12.64
N THR A 172 -1.18 6.94 -11.66
CA THR A 172 -0.84 7.57 -10.40
C THR A 172 -0.65 6.52 -9.32
N VAL A 173 0.50 6.53 -8.65
CA VAL A 173 0.86 5.57 -7.62
C VAL A 173 1.24 6.31 -6.34
N ASN A 174 0.72 5.85 -5.20
CA ASN A 174 1.13 6.38 -3.89
C ASN A 174 2.36 5.61 -3.37
N ALA A 175 3.51 6.28 -3.30
CA ALA A 175 4.73 5.74 -2.71
C ALA A 175 4.76 6.02 -1.20
N LEU A 176 4.75 4.96 -0.39
CA LEU A 176 4.79 5.10 1.07
C LEU A 176 6.22 5.24 1.59
N ALA A 177 6.39 6.11 2.57
CA ALA A 177 7.66 6.29 3.26
C ALA A 177 8.14 4.99 3.93
N GLY A 178 9.42 4.69 3.74
CA GLY A 178 10.11 3.55 4.34
C GLY A 178 9.91 2.22 3.63
N ILE A 179 9.27 2.17 2.45
CA ILE A 179 9.14 0.93 1.66
C ILE A 179 9.40 1.16 0.16
N VAL A 180 9.64 0.06 -0.55
CA VAL A 180 9.64 0.04 -2.01
C VAL A 180 8.21 -0.14 -2.54
N THR A 181 7.79 0.70 -3.47
CA THR A 181 6.53 0.57 -4.19
C THR A 181 6.78 -0.12 -5.52
N ASP A 182 6.22 -1.32 -5.69
CA ASP A 182 6.29 -2.05 -6.96
C ASP A 182 5.17 -1.62 -7.89
N VAL A 183 5.55 -1.20 -9.09
CA VAL A 183 4.65 -0.88 -10.20
C VAL A 183 4.81 -1.97 -11.25
N ALA A 184 3.76 -2.75 -11.47
CA ALA A 184 3.71 -3.77 -12.51
C ALA A 184 2.62 -3.37 -13.53
N VAL A 185 3.01 -3.24 -14.80
CA VAL A 185 2.11 -2.82 -15.87
C VAL A 185 2.35 -3.66 -17.11
N ASP A 186 1.31 -4.28 -17.65
CA ASP A 186 1.38 -4.91 -18.97
C ASP A 186 1.05 -3.87 -20.04
N LEU A 187 2.01 -3.64 -20.94
CA LEU A 187 1.81 -2.77 -22.10
C LEU A 187 1.02 -3.50 -23.18
N GLU A 188 0.12 -2.78 -23.83
CA GLU A 188 -0.62 -3.24 -25.00
C GLU A 188 0.06 -2.79 -26.29
N ALA A 189 0.07 -3.66 -27.30
CA ALA A 189 0.55 -3.29 -28.63
C ALA A 189 -0.26 -2.13 -29.22
N ASP A 190 0.43 -1.22 -29.92
CA ASP A 190 -0.23 -0.19 -30.71
C ASP A 190 -0.46 -0.71 -32.15
N PRO A 191 -1.71 -1.03 -32.53
CA PRO A 191 -2.01 -1.57 -33.85
C PRO A 191 -1.70 -0.59 -35.00
N THR A 192 -1.67 0.72 -34.71
CA THR A 192 -1.44 1.75 -35.72
C THR A 192 0.03 1.86 -36.14
N VAL A 193 0.95 1.33 -35.32
CA VAL A 193 2.40 1.37 -35.54
C VAL A 193 2.92 0.02 -36.05
N GLN A 194 2.30 -1.10 -35.64
CA GLN A 194 2.74 -2.44 -36.03
C GLN A 194 2.27 -2.89 -37.42
N GLY A 195 1.21 -2.28 -37.98
CA GLY A 195 0.67 -2.61 -39.32
C GLY A 195 1.38 -1.96 -40.52
N LYS A 196 2.65 -1.52 -40.38
CA LYS A 196 3.44 -0.89 -41.47
C LYS A 196 4.67 -1.71 -41.90
N VAL A 197 4.66 -3.01 -41.62
CA VAL A 197 5.68 -3.94 -42.11
C VAL A 197 4.97 -5.01 -42.93
N ASP A 198 4.61 -4.66 -44.17
CA ASP A 198 4.40 -5.56 -45.31
C ASP A 198 4.62 -4.75 -46.60
#